data_AF-A0A1B7Y866-F1
#
_entry.id   AF-A0A1B7Y866-F1
#
_cell.length_a   1.000
_cell.length_b   1.000
_cell.length_c   1.000
_cell.angle_alpha   90.00
_cell.angle_beta   90.00
_cell.angle_gamma   90.00
#
_symmetry.space_group_name_H-M   'P 1'
#
loop_
_entity.id
_entity.type
_entity.pdbx_description
1 polymer ?
#
loop_
_entity_poly.entity_id
_entity_poly.type
_entity_poly.pdbx_seq_one_letter_code
_entity_poly.pdbx_strand_id
1 'polypeptide(L)'
;MSQNPEIKRQDILTTSSGPKPCSLPTHRYTTNLTGLEVQLEQDIPFTLEDLLTAFSSKPLAQRSFCSRTPATNMSSRSGRSGGSSSHHRSSKSSKKPRAVQRSIQQLIESLETHRVNTLTELCRIERVAATCENEEDALAFQGPMTSAWDYYVNSNQFLTELRGLTRSYPLCSDILYDAHIRVRNDPDSNKSWNLAWLCLMKIQEDGLVSGYAALEAAKPEMWGGREPSADEAAQLGACFEYEWNKAVDTMLRHWSIPPTWY
;
A
#
# COMPACT_ATOMS: atom_id res chain seq x y z
N MET A 1 -0.32 -18.16 87.04
CA MET A 1 -0.49 -19.56 86.63
C MET A 1 -0.02 -19.60 85.16
N SER A 2 1.25 -19.88 84.83
CA SER A 2 1.94 -21.20 84.83
C SER A 2 1.07 -22.25 84.13
N GLN A 3 1.43 -22.96 83.06
CA GLN A 3 2.72 -23.40 82.54
C GLN A 3 2.70 -23.59 81.00
N ASN A 4 3.91 -23.60 80.42
CA ASN A 4 4.31 -24.17 79.13
C ASN A 4 4.38 -25.72 79.23
N PRO A 5 4.30 -26.47 78.11
CA PRO A 5 5.49 -27.21 77.64
C PRO A 5 5.59 -27.21 76.10
N GLU A 6 6.72 -26.90 75.47
CA GLU A 6 7.98 -27.65 75.30
C GLU A 6 7.95 -28.85 74.31
N ILE A 7 8.32 -28.54 73.06
CA ILE A 7 9.29 -29.19 72.13
C ILE A 7 9.22 -30.70 71.87
N LYS A 8 9.08 -31.07 70.58
CA LYS A 8 9.96 -32.10 69.96
C LYS A 8 10.27 -31.78 68.49
N ARG A 9 11.55 -31.51 68.25
CA ARG A 9 12.20 -31.47 66.93
C ARG A 9 12.29 -32.90 66.36
N GLN A 10 12.02 -33.05 65.07
CA GLN A 10 12.61 -34.12 64.27
C GLN A 10 13.07 -33.53 62.94
N ASP A 11 14.38 -33.62 62.74
CA ASP A 11 15.11 -33.32 61.52
C ASP A 11 14.81 -34.37 60.45
N ILE A 12 14.45 -33.95 59.24
CA ILE A 12 14.64 -34.75 58.03
C ILE A 12 15.31 -33.85 56.99
N LEU A 13 16.61 -34.09 56.81
CA LEU A 13 17.42 -33.65 55.68
C LEU A 13 16.99 -34.44 54.44
N THR A 14 16.46 -33.76 53.42
CA THR A 14 16.37 -34.30 52.05
C THR A 14 16.86 -33.26 51.05
N THR A 15 18.15 -33.40 50.71
CA THR A 15 18.77 -33.21 49.39
C THR A 15 18.05 -32.34 48.34
N SER A 16 18.62 -31.15 48.11
CA SER A 16 19.17 -30.68 46.83
C SER A 16 18.58 -31.24 45.52
N SER A 17 17.86 -30.40 44.78
CA SER A 17 18.17 -30.11 43.36
C SER A 17 17.31 -28.95 42.86
N GLY A 18 17.92 -27.76 42.70
CA GLY A 18 17.30 -26.63 42.01
C GLY A 18 17.19 -26.89 40.50
N PRO A 19 16.20 -26.31 39.81
CA PRO A 19 16.06 -26.46 38.37
C PRO A 19 17.19 -25.70 37.65
N LYS A 20 17.99 -26.44 36.89
CA LYS A 20 18.97 -25.88 35.94
C LYS A 20 18.23 -25.29 34.73
N PRO A 21 18.71 -24.17 34.17
CA PRO A 21 18.19 -23.64 32.91
C PRO A 21 18.56 -24.58 31.76
N CYS A 22 17.56 -25.04 31.01
CA CYS A 22 17.76 -25.76 29.76
C CYS A 22 18.34 -24.80 28.72
N SER A 23 19.63 -24.93 28.46
CA SER A 23 20.31 -24.37 27.30
C SER A 23 19.88 -25.14 26.05
N LEU A 24 19.21 -24.49 25.11
CA LEU A 24 18.91 -25.05 23.79
C LEU A 24 20.08 -24.77 22.82
N PRO A 25 20.33 -25.65 21.83
CA PRO A 25 21.54 -25.63 21.02
C PRO A 25 21.49 -24.54 19.94
N THR A 26 22.57 -23.77 19.83
CA THR A 26 22.86 -22.91 18.68
C THR A 26 23.15 -23.78 17.45
N HIS A 27 22.13 -24.09 16.65
CA HIS A 27 22.35 -24.59 15.30
C HIS A 27 22.66 -23.43 14.36
N ARG A 28 23.96 -23.26 14.07
CA ARG A 28 24.44 -22.45 12.96
C ARG A 28 24.02 -23.12 11.65
N TYR A 29 22.98 -22.60 11.00
CA TYR A 29 22.80 -22.85 9.57
C TYR A 29 23.60 -21.81 8.80
N THR A 30 24.78 -22.26 8.37
CA THR A 30 25.59 -21.57 7.37
C THR A 30 25.18 -22.19 6.03
N THR A 31 24.42 -21.47 5.21
CA THR A 31 24.26 -21.81 3.80
C THR A 31 24.63 -20.59 2.98
N ASN A 32 25.87 -20.60 2.50
CA ASN A 32 26.28 -19.80 1.36
C ASN A 32 25.49 -20.29 0.14
N LEU A 33 24.69 -19.42 -0.45
CA LEU A 33 24.17 -19.55 -1.81
C LEU A 33 24.24 -18.17 -2.47
N THR A 34 25.47 -17.82 -2.84
CA THR A 34 25.77 -16.92 -3.96
C THR A 34 25.18 -17.49 -5.25
N GLY A 35 24.51 -16.64 -6.03
CA GLY A 35 24.36 -16.83 -7.47
C GLY A 35 22.95 -17.14 -7.95
N LEU A 36 22.05 -16.15 -7.92
CA LEU A 36 21.12 -15.85 -9.00
C LEU A 36 20.82 -14.34 -8.98
N GLU A 37 21.80 -13.56 -9.42
CA GLU A 37 21.53 -12.27 -10.06
C GLU A 37 20.68 -12.54 -11.31
N VAL A 38 19.47 -12.02 -11.33
CA VAL A 38 18.81 -11.65 -12.58
C VAL A 38 18.24 -10.26 -12.37
N GLN A 39 18.84 -9.32 -13.10
CA GLN A 39 18.45 -7.93 -13.29
C GLN A 39 16.94 -7.69 -13.25
N LEU A 40 16.53 -6.79 -12.36
CA LEU A 40 15.45 -5.83 -12.61
C LEU A 40 15.81 -4.49 -11.94
N GLU A 41 17.07 -4.07 -12.13
CA GLU A 41 17.38 -2.64 -12.16
C GLU A 41 17.00 -2.12 -13.54
N GLN A 42 15.89 -1.39 -13.58
CA GLN A 42 15.69 -0.34 -14.56
C GLN A 42 15.11 0.86 -13.83
N ASP A 43 16.01 1.64 -13.22
CA ASP A 43 15.81 3.07 -12.98
C ASP A 43 15.68 3.75 -14.34
N ILE A 44 14.50 3.64 -14.95
CA ILE A 44 14.09 4.55 -16.02
C ILE A 44 13.44 5.73 -15.29
N PRO A 45 13.94 6.97 -15.47
CA PRO A 45 13.22 8.15 -15.01
C PRO A 45 11.88 8.19 -15.77
N PHE A 46 10.83 7.75 -15.10
CA PHE A 46 9.48 7.69 -15.67
C PHE A 46 8.98 9.12 -15.80
N THR A 47 8.92 9.64 -17.03
CA THR A 47 8.59 11.05 -17.23
C THR A 47 7.10 11.28 -17.06
N LEU A 48 6.72 12.51 -16.71
CA LEU A 48 5.31 12.90 -16.61
C LEU A 48 4.56 12.60 -17.94
N GLU A 49 5.23 12.73 -19.09
CA GLU A 49 4.67 12.38 -20.41
C GLU A 49 4.37 10.89 -20.61
N ASP A 50 5.20 9.99 -20.06
CA ASP A 50 4.94 8.54 -20.08
C ASP A 50 3.68 8.20 -19.29
N LEU A 51 3.43 8.94 -18.19
CA LEU A 51 2.24 8.77 -17.35
C LEU A 51 0.98 9.28 -18.07
N LEU A 52 1.07 10.41 -18.76
CA LEU A 52 -0.04 10.99 -19.52
C LEU A 52 -0.45 10.09 -20.70
N THR A 53 0.51 9.42 -21.31
CA THR A 53 0.26 8.49 -22.43
C THR A 53 -0.53 7.28 -21.98
N ALA A 54 -0.25 6.73 -20.79
CA ALA A 54 -0.98 5.58 -20.24
C ALA A 54 -2.43 5.90 -19.84
N PHE A 55 -2.75 7.13 -19.45
CA PHE A 55 -4.13 7.56 -19.18
C PHE A 55 -4.86 8.11 -20.43
N SER A 56 -4.13 8.33 -21.54
CA SER A 56 -4.70 8.68 -22.84
C SER A 56 -5.26 7.46 -23.58
N SER A 57 -6.12 6.67 -22.92
CA SER A 57 -6.90 5.66 -23.62
C SER A 57 -7.99 6.36 -24.44
N LYS A 58 -7.75 6.50 -25.74
CA LYS A 58 -8.79 6.90 -26.72
C LYS A 58 -9.92 5.87 -26.68
N PRO A 59 -11.20 6.28 -26.71
CA PRO A 59 -12.28 5.33 -26.88
C PRO A 59 -12.11 4.61 -28.23
N LEU A 60 -12.24 3.28 -28.22
CA LEU A 60 -12.32 2.45 -29.41
C LEU A 60 -13.48 2.93 -30.29
N ALA A 61 -13.16 3.75 -31.30
CA ALA A 61 -14.09 4.10 -32.36
C ALA A 61 -14.37 2.82 -33.17
N GLN A 62 -15.57 2.26 -33.00
CA GLN A 62 -16.12 1.26 -33.89
C GLN A 62 -16.04 1.80 -35.34
N ARG A 63 -15.29 1.10 -36.18
CA ARG A 63 -15.22 1.34 -37.62
C ARG A 63 -16.59 1.11 -38.24
N SER A 64 -17.27 2.20 -38.57
CA SER A 64 -18.36 2.20 -39.54
C SER A 64 -17.76 2.06 -40.95
N PHE A 65 -18.13 0.98 -41.64
CA PHE A 65 -17.89 0.83 -43.07
C PHE A 65 -18.97 1.61 -43.83
N CYS A 66 -18.56 2.59 -44.64
CA CYS A 66 -19.36 3.03 -45.77
C CYS A 66 -18.46 3.48 -46.93
N SER A 67 -18.91 3.10 -48.11
CA SER A 67 -18.21 2.97 -49.38
C SER A 67 -17.98 4.28 -50.15
N ARG A 68 -16.92 4.24 -50.96
CA ARG A 68 -16.43 5.21 -51.95
C ARG A 68 -17.41 5.42 -53.13
N THR A 69 -17.58 6.66 -53.58
CA THR A 69 -17.62 7.05 -55.01
C THR A 69 -17.10 8.49 -55.19
N PRO A 70 -16.49 8.85 -56.35
CA PRO A 70 -15.91 10.17 -56.60
C PRO A 70 -16.74 11.03 -57.57
N ALA A 71 -16.63 12.36 -57.46
CA ALA A 71 -16.94 13.26 -58.57
C ALA A 71 -16.07 14.52 -58.57
N THR A 72 -15.63 14.81 -59.79
CA THR A 72 -14.78 15.84 -60.38
C THR A 72 -15.15 17.32 -60.20
N ASN A 73 -14.10 18.14 -60.37
CA ASN A 73 -14.01 19.42 -61.11
C ASN A 73 -14.19 20.77 -60.36
N MET A 74 -13.12 21.59 -60.33
CA MET A 74 -13.00 22.86 -61.08
C MET A 74 -11.79 23.72 -60.61
N SER A 75 -10.97 24.11 -61.60
CA SER A 75 -10.01 25.23 -61.78
C SER A 75 -10.25 26.49 -60.90
N SER A 76 -9.33 27.43 -60.61
CA SER A 76 -7.99 27.83 -61.09
C SER A 76 -7.52 29.10 -60.31
N ARG A 77 -6.24 29.49 -60.51
CA ARG A 77 -5.62 30.85 -60.41
C ARG A 77 -4.72 31.19 -59.20
N SER A 78 -3.42 31.07 -59.48
CA SER A 78 -2.31 32.03 -59.25
C SER A 78 -2.48 33.26 -58.35
N GLY A 79 -1.47 33.53 -57.51
CA GLY A 79 -1.00 34.90 -57.30
C GLY A 79 -0.31 35.25 -55.98
N ARG A 80 1.02 35.37 -56.05
CA ARG A 80 1.87 36.41 -55.42
C ARG A 80 2.36 36.29 -53.96
N SER A 81 3.59 36.78 -53.86
CA SER A 81 4.62 36.83 -52.82
C SER A 81 4.59 38.08 -51.95
N GLY A 82 5.24 38.01 -50.79
CA GLY A 82 5.63 39.13 -49.90
C GLY A 82 5.05 38.92 -48.49
N GLY A 83 5.80 38.67 -47.42
CA GLY A 83 7.10 39.21 -47.04
C GLY A 83 6.88 40.38 -46.08
N SER A 84 6.89 40.12 -44.76
CA SER A 84 7.25 41.10 -43.71
C SER A 84 7.34 40.42 -42.35
N SER A 85 8.58 40.37 -41.86
CA SER A 85 9.01 40.05 -40.51
C SER A 85 8.48 41.08 -39.50
N SER A 86 7.65 40.65 -38.55
CA SER A 86 7.40 41.41 -37.32
C SER A 86 8.06 40.69 -36.14
N HIS A 87 9.21 41.23 -35.73
CA HIS A 87 9.86 40.88 -34.48
C HIS A 87 9.05 41.44 -33.30
N HIS A 88 8.04 40.68 -32.86
CA HIS A 88 7.49 40.88 -31.53
C HIS A 88 8.35 40.11 -30.53
N ARG A 89 9.15 40.88 -29.78
CA ARG A 89 9.79 40.43 -28.54
C ARG A 89 8.69 39.98 -27.58
N SER A 90 8.38 38.68 -27.58
CA SER A 90 7.58 38.07 -26.53
C SER A 90 8.46 37.98 -25.29
N SER A 91 8.05 38.72 -24.26
CA SER A 91 8.44 38.45 -22.89
C SER A 91 8.17 36.96 -22.62
N LYS A 92 9.23 36.22 -22.28
CA LYS A 92 9.16 34.84 -21.81
C LYS A 92 8.44 34.82 -20.46
N SER A 93 7.12 35.02 -20.48
CA SER A 93 6.23 34.50 -19.48
C SER A 93 6.31 32.99 -19.61
N SER A 94 6.78 32.34 -18.55
CA SER A 94 6.84 30.90 -18.30
C SER A 94 5.43 30.30 -18.28
N LYS A 95 4.69 30.43 -19.39
CA LYS A 95 3.41 29.76 -19.58
C LYS A 95 3.70 28.28 -19.72
N LYS A 96 3.40 27.53 -18.66
CA LYS A 96 3.38 26.07 -18.67
C LYS A 96 2.63 25.57 -19.93
N PRO A 97 3.02 24.43 -20.51
CA PRO A 97 2.23 23.82 -21.56
C PRO A 97 0.83 23.52 -21.00
N ARG A 98 -0.22 24.09 -21.61
CA ARG A 98 -1.63 23.86 -21.20
C ARG A 98 -2.01 22.38 -21.08
N ALA A 99 -1.25 21.49 -21.72
CA ALA A 99 -1.42 20.04 -21.63
C ALA A 99 -1.16 19.51 -20.21
N VAL A 100 -0.11 19.96 -19.53
CA VAL A 100 0.28 19.47 -18.18
C VAL A 100 -0.73 19.89 -17.11
N GLN A 101 -1.24 21.12 -17.19
CA GLN A 101 -2.28 21.58 -16.26
C GLN A 101 -3.59 20.81 -16.44
N ARG A 102 -3.98 20.53 -17.69
CA ARG A 102 -5.17 19.72 -17.97
C ARG A 102 -5.04 18.30 -17.46
N SER A 103 -3.85 17.70 -17.52
CA SER A 103 -3.65 16.37 -16.96
C SER A 103 -3.70 16.33 -15.44
N ILE A 104 -3.18 17.34 -14.75
CA ILE A 104 -3.27 17.42 -13.28
C ILE A 104 -4.74 17.48 -12.86
N GLN A 105 -5.54 18.33 -13.52
CA GLN A 105 -6.98 18.42 -13.28
C GLN A 105 -7.70 17.08 -13.49
N GLN A 106 -7.33 16.31 -14.51
CA GLN A 106 -7.90 14.98 -14.75
C GLN A 106 -7.54 13.97 -13.66
N LEU A 107 -6.31 14.02 -13.12
CA LEU A 107 -5.91 13.16 -12.01
C LEU A 107 -6.67 13.52 -10.74
N ILE A 108 -6.81 14.82 -10.44
CA ILE A 108 -7.61 15.32 -9.32
C ILE A 108 -9.07 14.86 -9.45
N GLU A 109 -9.70 15.07 -10.60
CA GLU A 109 -11.08 14.63 -10.85
C GLU A 109 -11.22 13.11 -10.67
N SER A 110 -10.22 12.32 -11.10
CA SER A 110 -10.23 10.86 -10.94
C SER A 110 -10.14 10.42 -9.47
N LEU A 111 -9.41 11.16 -8.64
CA LEU A 111 -9.33 10.94 -7.19
C LEU A 111 -10.66 11.30 -6.50
N GLU A 112 -11.20 12.48 -6.81
CA GLU A 112 -12.44 13.01 -6.23
C GLU A 112 -13.67 12.16 -6.58
N THR A 113 -13.70 11.60 -7.79
CA THR A 113 -14.76 10.70 -8.24
C THR A 113 -14.53 9.25 -7.81
N HIS A 114 -13.42 8.95 -7.15
CA HIS A 114 -12.98 7.60 -6.77
C HIS A 114 -12.95 6.61 -7.95
N ARG A 115 -12.81 7.11 -9.18
CA ARG A 115 -12.68 6.28 -10.38
C ARG A 115 -11.40 5.45 -10.33
N VAL A 116 -10.38 6.02 -9.70
CA VAL A 116 -9.14 5.35 -9.36
C VAL A 116 -9.20 4.96 -7.88
N ASN A 117 -9.25 3.66 -7.60
CA ASN A 117 -9.40 3.16 -6.24
C ASN A 117 -8.55 1.93 -5.94
N THR A 118 -7.54 1.61 -6.76
CA THR A 118 -6.60 0.52 -6.46
C THR A 118 -5.33 1.05 -5.81
N LEU A 119 -4.68 0.24 -4.96
CA LEU A 119 -3.41 0.61 -4.29
C LEU A 119 -2.37 1.11 -5.31
N THR A 120 -2.23 0.37 -6.41
CA THR A 120 -1.20 0.64 -7.43
C THR A 120 -1.43 1.98 -8.11
N GLU A 121 -2.67 2.30 -8.46
CA GLU A 121 -2.99 3.54 -9.15
C GLU A 121 -2.92 4.74 -8.19
N LEU A 122 -3.40 4.61 -6.95
CA LEU A 122 -3.29 5.67 -5.94
C LEU A 122 -1.82 6.00 -5.64
N CYS A 123 -0.97 4.98 -5.43
CA CYS A 123 0.48 5.18 -5.26
C CYS A 123 1.13 5.83 -6.50
N ARG A 124 0.62 5.51 -7.69
CA ARG A 124 1.12 6.13 -8.93
C ARG A 124 0.79 7.61 -8.99
N ILE A 125 -0.42 8.01 -8.61
CA ILE A 125 -0.80 9.44 -8.56
C ILE A 125 -0.05 10.15 -7.43
N GLU A 126 0.17 9.50 -6.28
CA GLU A 126 0.98 10.05 -5.18
C GLU A 126 2.41 10.38 -5.62
N ARG A 127 3.06 9.50 -6.41
CA ARG A 127 4.38 9.81 -6.99
C ARG A 127 4.36 11.00 -7.96
N VAL A 128 3.25 11.20 -8.69
CA VAL A 128 3.08 12.41 -9.52
C VAL A 128 2.98 13.65 -8.64
N ALA A 129 2.18 13.60 -7.57
CA ALA A 129 2.04 14.70 -6.63
C ALA A 129 3.40 15.07 -6.00
N ALA A 130 4.20 14.07 -5.60
CA ALA A 130 5.52 14.26 -5.01
C ALA A 130 6.59 14.83 -5.97
N THR A 131 6.38 14.73 -7.29
CA THR A 131 7.31 15.25 -8.31
C THR A 131 6.89 16.62 -8.87
N CYS A 132 5.81 17.21 -8.36
CA CYS A 132 5.37 18.54 -8.75
C CYS A 132 6.38 19.60 -8.31
N GLU A 133 7.03 20.26 -9.27
CA GLU A 133 7.96 21.37 -9.00
C GLU A 133 7.24 22.65 -8.55
N ASN A 134 5.95 22.77 -8.85
CA ASN A 134 5.13 23.91 -8.48
C ASN A 134 4.32 23.60 -7.21
N GLU A 135 4.47 24.46 -6.21
CA GLU A 135 3.79 24.37 -4.91
C GLU A 135 2.26 24.39 -5.02
N GLU A 136 1.68 25.21 -5.91
CA GLU A 136 0.24 25.26 -6.14
C GLU A 136 -0.31 23.92 -6.65
N ASP A 137 0.42 23.27 -7.58
CA ASP A 137 0.03 21.97 -8.12
C ASP A 137 0.16 20.87 -7.04
N ALA A 138 1.22 20.91 -6.23
CA ALA A 138 1.43 19.97 -5.12
C ALA A 138 0.33 20.11 -4.05
N LEU A 139 -0.03 21.34 -3.68
CA LEU A 139 -1.11 21.63 -2.74
C LEU A 139 -2.48 21.20 -3.29
N ALA A 140 -2.70 21.34 -4.60
CA ALA A 140 -3.96 20.92 -5.23
C ALA A 140 -4.23 19.40 -5.09
N PHE A 141 -3.20 18.58 -4.93
CA PHE A 141 -3.36 17.14 -4.67
C PHE A 141 -3.74 16.82 -3.22
N GLN A 142 -3.49 17.71 -2.26
CA GLN A 142 -3.56 17.35 -0.84
C GLN A 142 -4.94 16.87 -0.39
N GLY A 143 -5.98 17.66 -0.65
CA GLY A 143 -7.36 17.29 -0.32
C GLY A 143 -7.82 16.03 -1.08
N PRO A 144 -7.73 16.01 -2.42
CA PRO A 144 -8.13 14.85 -3.23
C PRO A 144 -7.41 13.55 -2.86
N MET A 145 -6.09 13.60 -2.61
CA MET A 145 -5.30 12.43 -2.24
C MET A 145 -5.70 11.90 -0.85
N THR A 146 -5.87 12.80 0.12
CA THR A 146 -6.33 12.43 1.48
C THR A 146 -7.70 11.75 1.42
N SER A 147 -8.65 12.34 0.67
CA SER A 147 -10.00 11.81 0.50
C SER A 147 -9.99 10.44 -0.19
N ALA A 148 -9.16 10.27 -1.23
CA ALA A 148 -9.07 9.00 -1.96
C ALA A 148 -8.48 7.87 -1.09
N TRP A 149 -7.46 8.15 -0.28
CA TRP A 149 -6.92 7.16 0.67
C TRP A 149 -7.91 6.81 1.78
N ASP A 150 -8.65 7.79 2.30
CA ASP A 150 -9.72 7.53 3.27
C ASP A 150 -10.80 6.63 2.66
N TYR A 151 -11.27 6.96 1.45
CA TYR A 151 -12.23 6.11 0.72
C TYR A 151 -11.68 4.71 0.46
N TYR A 152 -10.43 4.57 0.02
CA TYR A 152 -9.80 3.28 -0.26
C TYR A 152 -9.84 2.33 0.94
N VAL A 153 -9.52 2.85 2.13
CA VAL A 153 -9.54 2.09 3.38
C VAL A 153 -10.97 1.79 3.83
N ASN A 154 -11.88 2.74 3.71
CA ASN A 154 -13.26 2.63 4.21
C ASN A 154 -14.23 1.90 3.26
N SER A 155 -13.91 1.73 1.97
CA SER A 155 -14.80 1.16 0.93
C SER A 155 -14.66 -0.36 0.70
N ASN A 156 -14.07 -1.10 1.63
CA ASN A 156 -13.68 -2.53 1.51
C ASN A 156 -12.64 -2.83 0.41
N GLN A 157 -12.26 -1.87 -0.43
CA GLN A 157 -11.32 -2.07 -1.52
C GLN A 157 -9.92 -2.45 -0.98
N PHE A 158 -9.47 -1.80 0.09
CA PHE A 158 -8.23 -2.17 0.78
C PHE A 158 -8.23 -3.61 1.31
N LEU A 159 -9.29 -4.00 2.03
CA LEU A 159 -9.47 -5.37 2.51
C LEU A 159 -9.52 -6.39 1.36
N THR A 160 -10.17 -6.02 0.26
CA THR A 160 -10.29 -6.88 -0.92
C THR A 160 -8.93 -7.15 -1.56
N GLU A 161 -8.09 -6.12 -1.70
CA GLU A 161 -6.73 -6.31 -2.23
C GLU A 161 -5.86 -7.13 -1.29
N LEU A 162 -5.93 -6.91 0.03
CA LEU A 162 -5.22 -7.74 1.01
C LEU A 162 -5.66 -9.22 0.93
N ARG A 163 -6.96 -9.48 0.85
CA ARG A 163 -7.50 -10.84 0.64
C ARG A 163 -7.10 -11.45 -0.70
N GLY A 164 -6.86 -10.62 -1.70
CA GLY A 164 -6.28 -11.03 -2.98
C GLY A 164 -4.86 -11.60 -2.84
N LEU A 165 -4.11 -11.15 -1.82
CA LEU A 165 -2.77 -11.63 -1.46
C LEU A 165 -2.79 -12.79 -0.45
N THR A 166 -3.84 -12.91 0.36
CA THR A 166 -4.01 -13.95 1.38
C THR A 166 -5.08 -14.98 0.97
N ARG A 167 -4.86 -15.72 -0.12
CA ARG A 167 -5.91 -16.56 -0.71
C ARG A 167 -6.10 -17.88 0.03
N SER A 168 -5.03 -18.41 0.61
CA SER A 168 -5.10 -19.67 1.36
C SER A 168 -5.75 -19.45 2.72
N TYR A 169 -5.46 -18.31 3.33
CA TYR A 169 -5.91 -17.90 4.64
C TYR A 169 -6.37 -16.44 4.59
N PRO A 170 -7.62 -16.16 4.18
CA PRO A 170 -8.13 -14.80 4.01
C PRO A 170 -7.96 -13.94 5.27
N LEU A 171 -7.38 -12.75 5.09
CA LEU A 171 -7.21 -11.77 6.16
C LEU A 171 -8.56 -11.35 6.78
N CYS A 172 -8.63 -11.38 8.10
CA CYS A 172 -9.82 -11.00 8.85
C CYS A 172 -10.01 -9.48 8.82
N SER A 173 -11.25 -8.99 8.81
CA SER A 173 -11.52 -7.54 8.77
C SER A 173 -11.09 -6.82 10.05
N ASP A 174 -11.09 -7.55 11.17
CA ASP A 174 -10.95 -6.96 12.50
C ASP A 174 -9.56 -6.34 12.72
N ILE A 175 -8.53 -6.93 12.10
CA ILE A 175 -7.16 -6.38 12.15
C ILE A 175 -7.08 -4.99 11.49
N LEU A 176 -7.82 -4.75 10.40
CA LEU A 176 -7.86 -3.44 9.73
C LEU A 176 -8.66 -2.43 10.54
N TYR A 177 -9.75 -2.88 11.17
CA TYR A 177 -10.55 -2.02 12.03
C TYR A 177 -9.74 -1.54 13.24
N ASP A 178 -9.02 -2.44 13.91
CA ASP A 178 -8.15 -2.08 15.05
C ASP A 178 -6.99 -1.16 14.60
N ALA A 179 -6.33 -1.47 13.48
CA ALA A 179 -5.30 -0.61 12.91
C ALA A 179 -5.83 0.81 12.62
N HIS A 180 -7.02 0.93 12.02
CA HIS A 180 -7.64 2.23 11.75
C HIS A 180 -7.92 3.01 13.03
N ILE A 181 -8.42 2.37 14.09
CA ILE A 181 -8.62 3.01 15.39
C ILE A 181 -7.29 3.52 15.96
N ARG A 182 -6.23 2.71 15.89
CA ARG A 182 -4.90 3.06 16.38
C ARG A 182 -4.31 4.26 15.65
N VAL A 183 -4.46 4.32 14.32
CA VAL A 183 -4.07 5.48 13.51
C VAL A 183 -4.84 6.73 13.95
N ARG A 184 -6.15 6.65 14.16
CA ARG A 184 -6.96 7.80 14.58
C ARG A 184 -6.59 8.34 15.97
N ASN A 185 -6.06 7.47 16.83
CA ASN A 185 -5.62 7.83 18.18
C ASN A 185 -4.14 8.25 18.25
N ASP A 186 -3.39 8.11 17.16
CA ASP A 186 -1.98 8.44 17.12
C ASP A 186 -1.75 9.90 16.71
N PRO A 187 -1.17 10.75 17.58
CA PRO A 187 -0.91 12.14 17.26
C PRO A 187 0.05 12.33 16.07
N ASP A 188 0.89 11.35 15.77
CA ASP A 188 1.85 11.41 14.65
C ASP A 188 1.23 11.03 13.30
N SER A 189 0.00 10.50 13.29
CA SER A 189 -0.70 10.13 12.04
C SER A 189 -1.06 11.34 11.18
N ASN A 190 -1.06 12.54 11.75
CA ASN A 190 -1.22 13.79 11.02
C ASN A 190 0.02 14.19 10.19
N LYS A 191 1.04 13.33 10.08
CA LYS A 191 2.23 13.56 9.24
C LYS A 191 2.12 12.95 7.85
N SER A 192 1.02 12.27 7.53
CA SER A 192 0.77 11.67 6.22
C SER A 192 -0.70 11.79 5.83
N TRP A 193 -0.95 11.93 4.53
CA TRP A 193 -2.29 11.81 3.95
C TRP A 193 -2.66 10.36 3.62
N ASN A 194 -1.73 9.42 3.83
CA ASN A 194 -1.83 8.05 3.33
C ASN A 194 -2.34 7.12 4.43
N LEU A 195 -3.66 7.08 4.58
CA LEU A 195 -4.32 6.25 5.60
C LEU A 195 -3.99 4.76 5.45
N ALA A 196 -3.85 4.27 4.22
CA ALA A 196 -3.53 2.87 3.95
C ALA A 196 -2.14 2.50 4.48
N TRP A 197 -1.13 3.31 4.16
CA TRP A 197 0.23 3.12 4.66
C TRP A 197 0.27 3.18 6.19
N LEU A 198 -0.40 4.17 6.81
CA LEU A 198 -0.49 4.30 8.27
C LEU A 198 -1.10 3.04 8.92
N CYS A 199 -2.19 2.51 8.36
CA CYS A 199 -2.80 1.27 8.84
C CYS A 199 -1.85 0.08 8.72
N LEU A 200 -1.16 -0.08 7.58
CA LEU A 200 -0.18 -1.16 7.37
C LEU A 200 0.98 -1.06 8.37
N MET A 201 1.48 0.14 8.63
CA MET A 201 2.52 0.37 9.64
C MET A 201 2.02 -0.02 11.03
N LYS A 202 0.81 0.38 11.45
CA LYS A 202 0.26 -0.05 12.75
C LYS A 202 0.09 -1.56 12.85
N ILE A 203 -0.32 -2.23 11.77
CA ILE A 203 -0.42 -3.68 11.74
C ILE A 203 0.94 -4.34 12.00
N GLN A 204 2.00 -3.80 11.38
CA GLN A 204 3.36 -4.34 11.50
C GLN A 204 4.02 -3.98 12.85
N GLU A 205 4.02 -2.70 13.23
CA GLU A 205 4.71 -2.18 14.42
C GLU A 205 4.07 -2.66 15.73
N ASP A 206 2.73 -2.72 15.79
CA ASP A 206 2.02 -3.17 16.99
C ASP A 206 1.88 -4.71 17.04
N GLY A 207 2.42 -5.43 16.04
CA GLY A 207 2.38 -6.89 15.98
C GLY A 207 0.97 -7.48 15.89
N LEU A 208 0.03 -6.77 15.26
CA LEU A 208 -1.38 -7.16 15.25
C LEU A 208 -1.61 -8.52 14.57
N VAL A 209 -0.79 -8.85 13.57
CA VAL A 209 -0.93 -10.10 12.79
C VAL A 209 -0.90 -11.32 13.71
N SER A 210 0.06 -11.41 14.64
CA SER A 210 0.22 -12.59 15.50
C SER A 210 -1.02 -12.82 16.38
N GLY A 211 -1.52 -11.76 17.00
CA GLY A 211 -2.71 -11.83 17.86
C GLY A 211 -3.97 -12.23 17.10
N TYR A 212 -4.23 -11.58 15.97
CA TYR A 212 -5.42 -11.88 15.17
C TYR A 212 -5.34 -13.24 14.47
N ALA A 213 -4.14 -13.69 14.06
CA ALA A 213 -3.94 -15.01 13.49
C ALA A 213 -4.25 -16.12 14.51
N ALA A 214 -3.83 -15.95 15.76
CA ALA A 214 -4.15 -16.88 16.84
C ALA A 214 -5.65 -16.91 17.15
N LEU A 215 -6.30 -15.74 17.21
CA LEU A 215 -7.75 -15.63 17.42
C LEU A 215 -8.53 -16.30 16.28
N GLU A 216 -8.14 -16.06 15.02
CA GLU A 216 -8.79 -16.65 13.86
C GLU A 216 -8.63 -18.17 13.85
N ALA A 217 -7.42 -18.68 14.14
CA ALA A 217 -7.15 -20.11 14.19
C ALA A 217 -7.88 -20.85 15.32
N ALA A 218 -8.25 -20.16 16.40
CA ALA A 218 -9.00 -20.75 17.51
C ALA A 218 -10.51 -20.87 17.23
N LYS A 219 -11.03 -20.21 16.18
CA LYS A 219 -12.46 -20.23 15.85
C LYS A 219 -12.92 -21.65 15.48
N PRO A 220 -13.98 -22.19 16.11
CA PRO A 220 -14.50 -23.52 15.78
C PRO A 220 -14.85 -23.70 14.29
N GLU A 221 -15.25 -22.63 13.61
CA GLU A 221 -15.58 -22.62 12.18
C GLU A 221 -14.39 -23.07 11.30
N MET A 222 -13.15 -22.79 11.74
CA MET A 222 -11.93 -23.24 11.05
C MET A 222 -11.72 -24.75 11.13
N TRP A 223 -12.42 -25.41 12.06
CA TRP A 223 -12.29 -26.82 12.38
C TRP A 223 -13.58 -27.60 12.13
N GLY A 224 -14.52 -27.04 11.36
CA GLY A 224 -15.80 -27.68 11.07
C GLY A 224 -16.76 -27.71 12.26
N GLY A 225 -16.66 -26.73 13.16
CA GLY A 225 -17.51 -26.56 14.34
C GLY A 225 -17.00 -27.23 15.61
N ARG A 226 -15.84 -27.92 15.57
CA ARG A 226 -15.21 -28.48 16.78
C ARG A 226 -14.28 -27.47 17.43
N GLU A 227 -14.03 -27.64 18.72
CA GLU A 227 -12.95 -26.93 19.39
C GLU A 227 -11.59 -27.58 19.02
N PRO A 228 -10.60 -26.78 18.58
CA PRO A 228 -9.25 -27.28 18.36
C PRO A 228 -8.49 -27.46 19.67
N SER A 229 -7.50 -28.36 19.67
CA SER A 229 -6.48 -28.34 20.72
C SER A 229 -5.57 -27.11 20.58
N ALA A 230 -4.86 -26.76 21.65
CA ALA A 230 -3.94 -25.61 21.64
C ALA A 230 -2.86 -25.75 20.55
N ASP A 231 -2.31 -26.96 20.36
CA ASP A 231 -1.27 -27.22 19.37
C ASP A 231 -1.79 -27.10 17.93
N GLU A 232 -3.02 -27.58 17.68
CA GLU A 232 -3.69 -27.47 16.38
C GLU A 232 -3.96 -26.00 16.02
N ALA A 233 -4.52 -25.23 16.96
CA ALA A 233 -4.76 -23.81 16.78
C ALA A 233 -3.44 -23.04 16.56
N ALA A 234 -2.37 -23.37 17.28
CA ALA A 234 -1.07 -22.74 17.10
C ALA A 234 -0.47 -23.02 15.71
N GLN A 235 -0.58 -24.25 15.21
CA GLN A 235 -0.10 -24.61 13.87
C GLN A 235 -0.84 -23.85 12.77
N LEU A 236 -2.18 -23.79 12.85
CA LEU A 236 -2.97 -23.03 11.88
C LEU A 236 -2.71 -21.52 12.02
N GLY A 237 -2.55 -21.01 13.25
CA GLY A 237 -2.20 -19.62 13.53
C GLY A 237 -0.88 -19.23 12.86
N ALA A 238 0.14 -20.09 12.90
CA ALA A 238 1.40 -19.84 12.22
C ALA A 238 1.25 -19.75 10.68
N CYS A 239 0.32 -20.51 10.09
CA CYS A 239 0.00 -20.43 8.66
C CYS A 239 -0.67 -19.09 8.31
N PHE A 240 -1.66 -18.66 9.11
CA PHE A 240 -2.28 -17.33 8.99
C PHE A 240 -1.22 -16.23 9.10
N GLU A 241 -0.44 -16.25 10.17
CA GLU A 241 0.57 -15.24 10.48
C GLU A 241 1.59 -15.11 9.35
N TYR A 242 2.08 -16.22 8.80
CA TYR A 242 3.01 -16.20 7.67
C TYR A 242 2.40 -15.53 6.44
N GLU A 243 1.19 -15.93 6.02
CA GLU A 243 0.58 -15.38 4.80
C GLU A 243 0.20 -13.90 4.98
N TRP A 244 -0.33 -13.54 6.16
CA TRP A 244 -0.75 -12.17 6.46
C TRP A 244 0.44 -11.21 6.54
N ASN A 245 1.52 -11.59 7.23
CA ASN A 245 2.75 -10.78 7.25
C ASN A 245 3.29 -10.59 5.83
N LYS A 246 3.34 -11.67 5.04
CA LYS A 246 3.77 -11.58 3.64
C LYS A 246 2.90 -10.62 2.82
N ALA A 247 1.59 -10.61 3.02
CA ALA A 247 0.68 -9.69 2.33
C ALA A 247 0.90 -8.23 2.76
N VAL A 248 1.02 -7.97 4.06
CA VAL A 248 1.32 -6.64 4.62
C VAL A 248 2.66 -6.13 4.08
N ASP A 249 3.71 -6.94 4.14
CA ASP A 249 5.03 -6.62 3.59
C ASP A 249 4.97 -6.35 2.09
N THR A 250 4.17 -7.11 1.35
CA THR A 250 3.99 -6.92 -0.10
C THR A 250 3.35 -5.57 -0.40
N MET A 251 2.34 -5.17 0.35
CA MET A 251 1.71 -3.86 0.17
C MET A 251 2.62 -2.71 0.61
N LEU A 252 3.35 -2.86 1.71
CA LEU A 252 4.28 -1.84 2.20
C LEU A 252 5.41 -1.52 1.20
N ARG A 253 5.80 -2.48 0.35
CA ARG A 253 6.79 -2.27 -0.73
C ARG A 253 6.38 -1.22 -1.77
N HIS A 254 5.11 -0.81 -1.81
CA HIS A 254 4.69 0.30 -2.67
C HIS A 254 5.33 1.64 -2.27
N TRP A 255 5.83 1.74 -1.03
CA TRP A 255 6.49 2.93 -0.49
C TRP A 255 7.92 2.59 -0.05
N SER A 256 8.89 2.82 -0.94
CA SER A 256 10.31 2.74 -0.58
C SER A 256 10.75 3.86 0.38
N ILE A 257 10.04 4.99 0.34
CA ILE A 257 10.18 6.12 1.25
C ILE A 257 8.81 6.35 1.90
N PRO A 258 8.74 6.54 3.23
CA PRO A 258 7.48 6.86 3.91
C PRO A 258 6.79 8.06 3.25
N PRO A 259 5.48 7.99 2.93
CA PRO A 259 4.70 9.10 2.38
C PRO A 259 4.34 10.12 3.48
N THR A 260 5.35 10.57 4.22
CA THR A 260 5.23 11.52 5.34
C THR A 260 5.83 12.86 4.98
N TRP A 261 5.27 13.96 5.47
CA TRP A 261 5.90 15.27 5.43
C TRP A 261 6.78 15.52 6.66
N TYR A 262 7.88 16.26 6.47
CA TYR A 262 8.86 16.65 7.48
C TYR A 262 8.79 18.14 7.78
#